data_AF-A0A8T3NK79-F1
#
_entry.id   AF-A0A8T3NK79-F1
#
_cell.length_a   1.000
_cell.length_b   1.000
_cell.length_c   1.000
_cell.angle_alpha   90.00
_cell.angle_beta   90.00
_cell.angle_gamma   90.00
#
_symmetry.space_group_name_H-M   'P 1'
#
loop_
_entity.id
_entity.type
_entity.pdbx_description
1 polymer ?
#
loop_
_entity_poly.entity_id
_entity_poly.type
_entity_poly.pdbx_seq_one_letter_code
_entity_poly.pdbx_strand_id
1 'polypeptide(L)'
;MATKTATDLKVEIDLESLRSMLDDLPGLAQEWDHLGDGERVSWSRDWDQSIGALEVVLQPRYCSGAMTPDQQGRYQAMLQQLEAAAPTLERLGLYLPPMPLEA
;
A
#
# COMPACT_ATOMS: atom_id res chain seq x y z
N MET A 1 -14.93 18.02 19.98
CA MET A 1 -14.87 17.00 18.91
C MET A 1 -14.15 17.63 17.73
N ALA A 2 -12.97 17.14 17.36
CA ALA A 2 -12.23 17.68 16.23
C ALA A 2 -12.84 17.16 14.93
N THR A 3 -13.18 18.06 14.00
CA THR A 3 -13.64 17.74 12.66
C THR A 3 -12.51 17.05 11.90
N LYS A 4 -12.68 15.77 11.54
CA LYS A 4 -11.73 15.04 10.69
C LYS A 4 -11.68 15.77 9.34
N THR A 5 -10.51 16.28 8.95
CA THR A 5 -10.40 17.05 7.70
C THR A 5 -10.48 16.11 6.50
N ALA A 6 -10.85 16.61 5.32
CA ALA A 6 -10.85 15.81 4.09
C ALA A 6 -9.46 15.19 3.81
N THR A 7 -8.42 15.92 4.22
CA THR A 7 -7.01 15.51 4.23
C THR A 7 -6.78 14.28 5.11
N ASP A 8 -7.27 14.26 6.35
CA ASP A 8 -7.20 13.08 7.23
C ASP A 8 -7.93 11.88 6.63
N LEU A 9 -9.13 12.09 6.11
CA LEU A 9 -9.92 11.01 5.50
C LEU A 9 -9.19 10.36 4.32
N LYS A 10 -8.47 11.14 3.51
CA LYS A 10 -7.69 10.60 2.39
C LYS A 10 -6.57 9.68 2.86
N VAL A 11 -5.83 10.06 3.91
CA VAL A 11 -4.76 9.21 4.48
C VAL A 11 -5.32 7.90 5.01
N GLU A 12 -6.47 7.96 5.69
CA GLU A 12 -7.12 6.76 6.21
C GLU A 12 -7.53 5.81 5.09
N ILE A 13 -8.13 6.35 4.02
CA ILE A 13 -8.55 5.57 2.85
C ILE A 13 -7.35 4.92 2.18
N ASP A 14 -6.25 5.67 2.00
CA ASP A 14 -5.05 5.15 1.33
C ASP A 14 -4.34 4.08 2.16
N LEU A 15 -4.24 4.28 3.48
CA LEU A 15 -3.70 3.26 4.40
C LEU A 15 -4.55 1.99 4.40
N GLU A 16 -5.87 2.13 4.46
CA GLU A 16 -6.80 1.00 4.47
C GLU A 16 -6.78 0.23 3.14
N SER A 17 -6.72 0.96 2.02
CA SER A 17 -6.67 0.37 0.68
C SER A 17 -5.40 -0.46 0.53
N LEU A 18 -4.23 0.12 0.81
CA LEU A 18 -2.96 -0.57 0.66
C LEU A 18 -2.81 -1.75 1.64
N ARG A 19 -3.28 -1.62 2.88
CA ARG A 19 -3.35 -2.74 3.82
C ARG A 19 -4.20 -3.88 3.28
N SER A 20 -5.38 -3.59 2.73
CA SER A 20 -6.29 -4.62 2.22
C SER A 20 -5.66 -5.41 1.07
N MET A 21 -4.99 -4.75 0.12
CA MET A 21 -4.28 -5.49 -0.94
C MET A 21 -3.11 -6.32 -0.40
N LEU A 22 -2.39 -5.82 0.61
CA LEU A 22 -1.32 -6.60 1.26
C LEU A 22 -1.88 -7.84 1.97
N ASP A 23 -3.04 -7.73 2.62
CA ASP A 23 -3.73 -8.84 3.27
C ASP A 23 -4.27 -9.86 2.25
N ASP A 24 -4.69 -9.41 1.07
CA ASP A 24 -5.17 -10.28 -0.02
C ASP A 24 -4.03 -10.96 -0.80
N LEU A 25 -2.80 -10.41 -0.72
CA LEU A 25 -1.65 -10.85 -1.50
C LEU A 25 -1.31 -12.35 -1.36
N PRO A 26 -1.36 -12.98 -0.16
CA PRO A 26 -1.13 -14.41 -0.02
C PRO A 26 -2.19 -15.29 -0.69
N GLY A 27 -3.44 -14.80 -0.78
CA GLY A 27 -4.51 -15.48 -1.52
C GLY A 27 -4.28 -15.36 -3.02
N LEU A 28 -4.06 -14.12 -3.48
CA LEU A 28 -3.70 -13.83 -4.87
C LEU A 28 -2.52 -14.68 -5.35
N ALA A 29 -1.49 -14.79 -4.51
CA ALA A 29 -0.29 -15.55 -4.76
C ALA A 29 -0.53 -17.02 -5.11
N GLN A 30 -1.58 -17.64 -4.54
CA GLN A 30 -1.95 -19.04 -4.78
C GLN A 30 -2.73 -19.21 -6.09
N GLU A 31 -3.51 -18.21 -6.47
CA GLU A 31 -4.40 -18.27 -7.63
C GLU A 31 -3.78 -17.61 -8.88
N TRP A 32 -2.64 -16.91 -8.74
CA TRP A 32 -2.05 -16.09 -9.79
C TRP A 32 -1.86 -16.81 -11.12
N ASP A 33 -1.36 -18.04 -11.10
CA ASP A 33 -1.13 -18.85 -12.30
C ASP A 33 -2.44 -19.32 -12.98
N HIS A 34 -3.55 -19.27 -12.26
CA HIS A 34 -4.89 -19.60 -12.74
C HIS A 34 -5.70 -18.40 -13.22
N LEU A 35 -5.30 -17.18 -12.86
CA LEU A 35 -5.93 -15.94 -13.33
C LEU A 35 -5.71 -15.75 -14.84
N GLY A 36 -6.74 -15.25 -15.51
CA GLY A 36 -6.61 -14.79 -16.89
C GLY A 36 -5.77 -13.51 -16.99
N ASP A 37 -5.22 -13.23 -18.17
CA ASP A 37 -4.38 -12.04 -18.38
C ASP A 37 -5.10 -10.74 -18.02
N GLY A 38 -6.40 -10.63 -18.30
CA GLY A 38 -7.21 -9.46 -17.94
C GLY A 38 -7.34 -9.24 -16.42
N GLU A 39 -7.39 -10.33 -15.64
CA GLU A 39 -7.46 -10.27 -14.18
C GLU A 39 -6.11 -9.87 -13.59
N ARG A 40 -5.01 -10.47 -14.09
CA ARG A 40 -3.64 -10.09 -13.70
C ARG A 40 -3.36 -8.61 -13.99
N VAL A 41 -3.79 -8.12 -15.16
CA VAL A 41 -3.65 -6.70 -15.54
C VAL A 41 -4.48 -5.80 -14.65
N SER A 42 -5.71 -6.20 -14.31
CA SER A 42 -6.55 -5.44 -13.36
C SER A 42 -5.87 -5.33 -12.00
N TRP A 43 -5.34 -6.44 -11.49
CA TRP A 43 -4.63 -6.47 -10.21
C TRP A 43 -3.36 -5.61 -10.24
N SER A 44 -2.57 -5.69 -11.31
CA SER A 44 -1.39 -4.84 -11.48
C SER A 44 -1.74 -3.36 -11.50
N ARG A 45 -2.85 -2.97 -12.14
CA ARG A 45 -3.30 -1.57 -12.17
C ARG A 45 -3.72 -1.08 -10.78
N ASP A 46 -4.48 -1.88 -10.05
CA ASP A 46 -4.97 -1.51 -8.71
C ASP A 46 -3.80 -1.41 -7.72
N TRP A 47 -2.83 -2.31 -7.86
CA TRP A 47 -1.57 -2.27 -7.14
C TRP A 47 -0.78 -0.99 -7.45
N ASP A 48 -0.54 -0.69 -8.73
CA ASP A 48 0.20 0.51 -9.16
C ASP A 48 -0.47 1.80 -8.68
N GLN A 49 -1.80 1.87 -8.72
CA GLN A 49 -2.55 3.02 -8.21
C GLN A 49 -2.29 3.23 -6.72
N SER A 50 -2.21 2.14 -5.96
CA SER A 50 -2.08 2.19 -4.51
C SER A 50 -0.67 2.46 -4.05
N ILE A 51 0.33 1.93 -4.77
CA ILE A 51 1.72 2.34 -4.60
C ILE A 51 1.92 3.80 -5.01
N GLY A 52 1.25 4.28 -6.07
CA GLY A 52 1.25 5.71 -6.39
C GLY A 52 0.71 6.58 -5.25
N ALA A 53 -0.33 6.13 -4.54
CA ALA A 53 -0.84 6.83 -3.36
C ALA A 53 0.16 6.80 -2.18
N LEU A 54 0.88 5.68 -1.99
CA LEU A 54 1.96 5.56 -1.02
C LEU A 54 3.03 6.64 -1.26
N GLU A 55 3.54 6.73 -2.49
CA GLU A 55 4.65 7.63 -2.85
C GLU A 55 4.22 9.11 -2.88
N VAL A 56 3.01 9.41 -3.37
CA VAL A 56 2.59 10.81 -3.60
C VAL A 56 1.83 11.42 -2.41
N VAL A 57 1.20 10.60 -1.57
CA VAL A 57 0.34 11.09 -0.47
C VAL A 57 0.89 10.67 0.89
N LEU A 58 1.12 9.38 1.10
CA LEU A 58 1.44 8.86 2.43
C LEU A 58 2.86 9.22 2.84
N GLN A 59 3.87 8.93 2.00
CA GLN A 59 5.27 9.20 2.31
C GLN A 59 5.54 10.70 2.58
N PRO A 60 5.09 11.67 1.75
CA PRO A 60 5.34 13.09 2.03
C PRO A 60 4.69 13.56 3.34
N ARG A 61 3.51 13.01 3.70
CA ARG A 61 2.82 13.36 4.94
C ARG A 61 3.46 12.74 6.17
N TYR A 62 3.99 11.53 6.03
CA TYR A 62 4.79 10.90 7.07
C TYR A 62 6.07 11.73 7.31
N CYS A 63 6.85 12.03 6.25
CA CYS A 63 8.09 12.82 6.36
C CYS A 63 7.88 14.24 6.90
N SER A 64 6.75 14.89 6.58
CA SER A 64 6.43 16.23 7.10
C SER A 64 5.83 16.23 8.50
N GLY A 65 5.58 15.06 9.11
CA GLY A 65 4.92 14.95 10.41
C GLY A 65 3.43 15.35 10.39
N ALA A 66 2.81 15.38 9.20
CA ALA A 66 1.41 15.77 9.03
C ALA A 66 0.41 14.65 9.39
N MET A 67 0.91 13.42 9.63
CA MET A 67 0.11 12.30 10.12
C MET A 67 -0.05 12.36 11.64
N THR A 68 -1.23 11.95 12.12
CA THR A 68 -1.45 11.71 13.55
C THR A 68 -0.61 10.51 14.05
N PRO A 69 -0.36 10.38 15.36
CA PRO A 69 0.43 9.26 15.89
C PRO A 69 -0.13 7.87 15.54
N ASP A 70 -1.46 7.72 15.52
CA ASP A 70 -2.12 6.46 15.11
C ASP A 70 -1.89 6.16 13.63
N GLN A 71 -1.99 7.17 12.76
CA GLN A 71 -1.70 7.05 11.33
C GLN A 71 -0.23 6.70 11.08
N GLN A 72 0.70 7.32 11.80
CA GLN A 72 2.13 7.01 11.71
C GLN A 72 2.40 5.56 12.09
N GLY A 73 1.81 5.08 13.19
CA GLY A 73 1.97 3.68 13.61
C GLY A 73 1.42 2.70 12.58
N ARG A 74 0.25 2.99 11.98
CA ARG A 74 -0.32 2.17 10.91
C ARG A 74 0.51 2.22 9.64
N TYR A 75 1.02 3.39 9.27
CA TYR A 75 1.91 3.55 8.12
C TYR A 75 3.19 2.72 8.29
N GLN A 76 3.84 2.80 9.45
CA GLN A 76 5.03 2.01 9.76
C GLN A 76 4.75 0.50 9.72
N ALA A 77 3.64 0.04 10.32
CA ALA A 77 3.25 -1.36 10.27
C ALA A 77 3.00 -1.84 8.83
N MET A 78 2.35 -1.01 8.02
CA MET A 78 2.12 -1.29 6.60
C MET A 78 3.44 -1.36 5.81
N LEU A 79 4.42 -0.51 6.11
CA LEU A 79 5.76 -0.59 5.49
C LEU A 79 6.46 -1.92 5.81
N GLN A 80 6.36 -2.40 7.06
CA GLN A 80 6.92 -3.70 7.44
C GLN A 80 6.21 -4.87 6.73
N GLN A 81 4.89 -4.78 6.57
CA GLN A 81 4.14 -5.77 5.81
C GLN A 81 4.53 -5.76 4.32
N LEU A 82 4.72 -4.58 3.74
CA LEU A 82 5.17 -4.42 2.36
C LEU A 82 6.59 -5.00 2.16
N GLU A 83 7.50 -4.75 3.10
CA GLU A 83 8.84 -5.35 3.09
C GLU A 83 8.77 -6.89 3.16
N ALA A 84 7.95 -7.43 4.06
CA ALA A 84 7.74 -8.88 4.16
C ALA A 84 7.08 -9.49 2.91
N ALA A 85 6.27 -8.70 2.19
CA ALA A 85 5.60 -9.08 0.95
C ALA A 85 6.49 -8.99 -0.30
N ALA A 86 7.65 -8.34 -0.23
CA ALA A 86 8.57 -8.15 -1.36
C ALA A 86 8.83 -9.40 -2.20
N PRO A 87 9.21 -10.58 -1.64
CA PRO A 87 9.46 -11.77 -2.46
C PRO A 87 8.21 -12.27 -3.18
N THR A 88 7.03 -12.06 -2.61
CA THR A 88 5.76 -12.37 -3.26
C THR A 88 5.52 -11.43 -4.42
N LEU A 89 5.66 -10.11 -4.22
CA LEU A 89 5.48 -9.09 -5.26
C LEU A 89 6.41 -9.33 -6.44
N GLU A 90 7.70 -9.63 -6.18
CA GLU A 90 8.68 -9.96 -7.20
C GLU A 90 8.28 -11.21 -8.00
N ARG A 91 7.81 -12.27 -7.32
CA ARG A 91 7.34 -13.49 -7.99
C ARG A 91 6.11 -13.24 -8.87
N LEU A 92 5.21 -12.36 -8.45
CA LEU A 92 4.01 -12.00 -9.20
C LEU A 92 4.29 -11.00 -10.33
N GLY A 93 5.49 -10.40 -10.37
CA GLY A 93 5.84 -9.36 -11.34
C GLY A 93 5.18 -8.01 -11.07
N LEU A 94 4.71 -7.78 -9.84
CA LEU A 94 4.13 -6.52 -9.39
C LEU A 94 5.24 -5.53 -9.02
N TYR A 95 4.98 -4.24 -9.20
CA TYR A 95 5.96 -3.19 -8.86
C TYR A 95 6.29 -3.19 -7.36
N LEU A 96 7.58 -3.21 -7.03
CA LEU A 96 8.06 -3.04 -5.67
C LEU A 96 8.61 -1.61 -5.52
N PRO A 97 8.02 -0.76 -4.66
CA PRO A 97 8.56 0.57 -4.42
C PRO A 97 9.96 0.51 -3.77
N PRO A 98 10.79 1.54 -3.93
CA PRO A 98 12.14 1.58 -3.36
C PRO A 98 12.09 1.54 -1.82
N MET A 99 12.81 0.59 -1.21
CA MET A 99 12.91 0.40 0.25
C MET A 99 14.36 0.62 0.75
N PRO A 100 14.57 1.14 1.98
CA PRO A 100 13.54 1.64 2.89
C PRO A 100 12.95 2.96 2.38
N LEU A 101 11.65 3.15 2.58
CA LEU A 101 10.97 4.42 2.30
C LEU A 101 11.32 5.54 3.31
N GLU A 102 12.21 5.23 4.26
CA GLU A 102 12.80 6.18 5.20
C GLU A 102 13.93 6.96 4.50
N ALA A 103 13.73 8.26 4.33
CA ALA A 103 14.79 9.22 4.04
C ALA A 103 15.20 9.95 5.32
#